data_AF-A0A850T9X1-F1
#
_entry.id   AF-A0A850T9X1-F1
#
_cell.length_a   1.000
_cell.length_b   1.000
_cell.length_c   1.000
_cell.angle_alpha   90.00
_cell.angle_beta   90.00
_cell.angle_gamma   90.00
#
_symmetry.space_group_name_H-M   'P 1'
#
loop_
_entity.id
_entity.type
_entity.pdbx_description
1 polymer ?
#
loop_
_entity_poly.entity_id
_entity_poly.type
_entity_poly.pdbx_seq_one_letter_code
_entity_poly.pdbx_strand_id
1 'polypeptide(L)'
;MKNEDFDMLLSSIKEAGDIKTGKKKPSRVFEIEAPEIKMVRKTLSVSQSEFAMMIGVSVRTLQNWEQGRRKPEGPAKALLCIASKNPKAVLEALHA
;
A
#
# COMPACT_ATOMS: atom_id res chain seq x y z
N MET A 1 -26.80 -11.42 -24.60
CA MET A 1 -26.70 -10.52 -23.42
C MET A 1 -28.07 -9.91 -23.24
N LYS A 2 -28.64 -9.89 -22.03
CA LYS A 2 -29.95 -9.25 -21.82
C LYS A 2 -29.76 -7.74 -21.96
N ASN A 3 -30.76 -7.03 -22.49
CA ASN A 3 -30.67 -5.57 -22.66
C ASN A 3 -30.38 -4.86 -21.33
N GLU A 4 -30.94 -5.38 -20.23
CA GLU A 4 -30.70 -4.90 -18.87
C GLU A 4 -29.21 -4.93 -18.47
N ASP A 5 -28.50 -6.03 -18.76
CA ASP A 5 -27.08 -6.16 -18.45
C ASP A 5 -26.22 -5.14 -19.23
N PHE A 6 -26.63 -4.86 -20.48
CA PHE A 6 -25.94 -3.92 -21.35
C PHE A 6 -26.12 -2.46 -20.88
N ASP A 7 -27.33 -2.11 -20.46
CA ASP A 7 -27.63 -0.79 -19.90
C ASP A 7 -26.91 -0.56 -18.56
N MET A 8 -26.83 -1.59 -17.72
CA MET A 8 -26.03 -1.57 -16.50
C MET A 8 -24.53 -1.34 -16.79
N LEU A 9 -24.00 -1.96 -17.86
CA LEU A 9 -22.60 -1.75 -18.24
C LEU A 9 -22.36 -0.30 -18.73
N LEU A 10 -23.26 0.24 -19.56
CA LEU A 10 -23.16 1.61 -20.05
C LEU A 10 -23.20 2.64 -18.92
N SER A 11 -24.09 2.46 -17.94
CA SER A 11 -24.17 3.35 -16.78
C SER A 11 -22.90 3.29 -15.92
N SER A 12 -22.35 2.10 -15.70
CA SER A 12 -21.11 1.90 -14.95
C SER A 12 -19.90 2.57 -15.62
N ILE A 13 -19.78 2.48 -16.95
CA ILE A 13 -18.67 3.10 -17.69
C ILE A 13 -18.76 4.64 -17.62
N LYS A 14 -19.97 5.22 -17.74
CA LYS A 14 -20.17 6.67 -17.60
C LYS A 14 -19.76 7.14 -16.20
N GLU A 15 -20.20 6.42 -15.17
CA GLU A 15 -19.82 6.70 -13.79
C GLU A 15 -18.28 6.63 -13.59
N ALA A 16 -17.62 5.62 -14.16
CA ALA A 16 -16.15 5.53 -14.10
C ALA A 16 -15.46 6.74 -14.76
N GLY A 17 -16.00 7.25 -15.87
CA GLY A 17 -15.51 8.47 -16.52
C GLY A 17 -15.69 9.73 -15.66
N ASP A 18 -16.84 9.88 -15.02
CA ASP A 18 -17.10 11.01 -14.11
C ASP A 18 -16.24 10.96 -12.86
N ILE A 19 -15.95 9.76 -12.33
CA ILE A 19 -15.00 9.58 -11.22
C ILE A 19 -13.59 9.96 -11.67
N LYS A 20 -13.14 9.45 -12.83
CA LYS A 20 -11.78 9.73 -13.35
C LYS A 20 -11.56 11.22 -13.62
N THR A 21 -12.60 11.95 -14.02
CA THR A 21 -12.54 13.40 -14.30
C THR A 21 -12.83 14.27 -13.07
N GLY A 22 -13.12 13.68 -11.92
CA GLY A 22 -13.40 14.39 -10.67
C GLY A 22 -14.80 15.02 -10.58
N LYS A 23 -15.68 14.77 -11.55
CA LYS A 23 -17.07 15.24 -11.55
C LYS A 23 -17.94 14.50 -10.53
N LYS A 24 -17.57 13.27 -10.21
CA LYS A 24 -18.23 12.43 -9.20
C LYS A 24 -17.20 11.86 -8.24
N LYS A 25 -17.53 11.77 -6.95
CA LYS A 25 -16.69 11.07 -5.97
C LYS A 25 -16.93 9.56 -6.08
N PRO A 26 -15.88 8.73 -5.96
CA PRO A 26 -16.05 7.29 -5.89
C PRO A 26 -16.86 6.89 -4.64
N SER A 27 -17.65 5.83 -4.75
CA SER A 27 -18.48 5.32 -3.63
C SER A 27 -17.64 4.78 -2.46
N ARG A 28 -16.43 4.30 -2.74
CA ARG A 28 -15.44 3.86 -1.76
C ARG A 28 -14.03 4.13 -2.27
N VAL A 29 -13.15 4.49 -1.35
CA VAL A 29 -11.71 4.60 -1.58
C VAL A 29 -11.03 3.69 -0.58
N PHE A 30 -10.15 2.82 -1.07
CA PHE A 30 -9.28 2.03 -0.21
C PHE A 30 -7.94 2.73 -0.15
N GLU A 31 -7.76 3.60 0.84
CA GLU A 31 -6.48 4.23 1.11
C GLU A 31 -5.69 3.37 2.09
N ILE A 32 -4.51 2.91 1.68
CA ILE A 32 -3.56 2.28 2.59
C ILE A 32 -2.73 3.41 3.18
N GLU A 33 -2.99 3.73 4.44
CA GLU A 33 -2.11 4.58 5.21
C GLU A 33 -0.81 3.82 5.47
N ALA A 34 0.32 4.50 5.28
CA ALA A 34 1.59 3.92 5.66
C ALA A 34 1.62 3.85 7.20
N PRO A 35 1.82 2.67 7.82
CA PRO A 35 1.99 2.61 9.26
C PRO A 35 3.23 3.41 9.66
N GLU A 36 3.32 3.77 10.94
CA GLU A 36 4.53 4.35 11.52
C GLU A 36 5.71 3.37 11.31
N ILE A 37 6.46 3.55 10.24
CA ILE A 37 7.45 2.58 9.74
C ILE A 37 8.51 2.31 10.79
N LYS A 38 8.89 3.35 11.53
CA LYS A 38 9.82 3.27 12.64
C LYS A 38 9.29 2.40 13.78
N MET A 39 7.98 2.41 14.04
CA MET A 39 7.36 1.53 15.02
C MET A 39 7.37 0.08 14.53
N VAL A 40 6.97 -0.16 13.27
CA VAL A 40 6.97 -1.52 12.68
C VAL A 40 8.36 -2.16 12.80
N ARG A 41 9.40 -1.42 12.41
CA ARG A 41 10.79 -1.89 12.54
C ARG A 41 11.18 -2.17 13.99
N LYS A 42 10.79 -1.31 14.93
CA LYS A 42 11.09 -1.50 16.36
C LYS A 42 10.38 -2.71 16.94
N THR A 43 9.14 -3.00 16.54
CA THR A 43 8.40 -4.21 16.96
C THR A 43 9.08 -5.49 16.47
N LEU A 44 9.73 -5.43 15.31
CA LEU A 44 10.55 -6.50 14.76
C LEU A 44 11.93 -6.65 15.44
N SER A 45 12.34 -5.69 16.27
CA SER A 45 13.66 -5.66 16.93
C SER A 45 14.86 -5.75 15.97
N VAL A 46 14.73 -5.18 14.76
CA VAL A 46 15.79 -5.17 13.74
C VAL A 46 16.38 -3.78 13.51
N SER A 47 17.61 -3.74 13.02
CA SER A 47 18.30 -2.53 12.58
C SER A 47 17.66 -1.93 11.32
N GLN A 48 17.99 -0.67 11.00
CA GLN A 48 17.55 -0.05 9.75
C GLN A 48 18.10 -0.80 8.52
N SER A 49 19.33 -1.31 8.58
CA SER A 49 19.94 -2.09 7.51
C SER A 49 19.22 -3.40 7.25
N GLU A 50 18.94 -4.17 8.30
CA GLU A 50 18.21 -5.43 8.19
C GLU A 50 16.79 -5.20 7.68
N PHE A 51 16.09 -4.21 8.23
CA PHE A 51 14.72 -3.91 7.80
C PHE A 51 14.65 -3.42 6.34
N ALA A 52 15.60 -2.58 5.92
CA ALA A 52 15.67 -2.12 4.54
C ALA A 52 15.94 -3.27 3.57
N MET A 53 16.84 -4.19 3.94
CA MET A 53 17.11 -5.40 3.17
C MET A 53 15.86 -6.28 3.07
N MET A 54 15.16 -6.51 4.18
CA MET A 54 13.92 -7.28 4.22
C MET A 54 12.87 -6.73 3.25
N ILE A 55 12.60 -5.42 3.28
CA ILE A 55 11.56 -4.84 2.42
C ILE A 55 12.05 -4.46 1.01
N GLY A 56 13.30 -4.83 0.65
CA GLY A 56 13.86 -4.63 -0.68
C GLY A 56 14.14 -3.18 -1.05
N VAL A 57 14.54 -2.34 -0.10
CA VAL A 57 14.84 -0.92 -0.33
C VAL A 57 16.22 -0.54 0.20
N SER A 58 16.75 0.60 -0.26
CA SER A 58 17.98 1.14 0.31
C SER A 58 17.75 1.65 1.74
N VAL A 59 18.78 1.58 2.59
CA VAL A 59 18.75 2.17 3.95
C VAL A 59 18.38 3.66 3.90
N ARG A 60 18.87 4.38 2.87
CA ARG A 60 18.54 5.79 2.65
C ARG A 60 17.05 6.00 2.36
N THR A 61 16.42 5.11 1.59
CA THR A 61 14.97 5.12 1.34
C THR A 61 14.20 4.96 2.64
N LEU A 62 14.57 3.94 3.43
CA LEU A 62 13.94 3.70 4.74
C LEU A 62 14.10 4.91 5.68
N GLN A 63 15.29 5.50 5.76
CA GLN A 63 15.54 6.70 6.58
C GLN A 63 14.69 7.89 6.14
N ASN A 64 14.56 8.13 4.83
CA ASN A 64 13.70 9.19 4.32
C ASN A 64 12.23 8.98 4.71
N TRP A 65 11.78 7.73 4.76
CA TRP A 65 10.43 7.41 5.23
C TRP A 65 10.29 7.56 6.75
N GLU A 66 11.21 7.02 7.55
CA GLU A 66 11.16 7.15 9.02
C GLU A 66 11.28 8.60 9.52
N GLN A 67 11.89 9.48 8.72
CA GLN A 67 12.00 10.92 9.00
C GLN A 67 10.86 11.75 8.40
N GLY A 68 9.92 11.12 7.66
CA GLY A 68 8.80 11.81 7.02
C GLY A 68 9.17 12.67 5.81
N ARG A 69 10.43 12.63 5.33
CA ARG A 69 10.89 13.39 4.15
C ARG A 69 10.25 12.88 2.85
N ARG A 70 9.90 11.59 2.82
CA ARG A 70 9.20 10.92 1.73
C ARG A 70 8.16 9.96 2.31
N LYS A 71 7.16 9.60 1.52
CA LYS A 71 6.19 8.56 1.88
C LYS A 71 6.43 7.31 1.04
N PRO A 72 6.21 6.10 1.58
CA PRO A 72 6.19 4.90 0.77
C PRO A 72 4.96 4.93 -0.15
N GLU A 73 5.09 4.34 -1.33
CA GLU A 73 4.04 4.33 -2.36
C GLU A 73 3.79 2.92 -2.88
N GLY A 74 2.58 2.69 -3.41
CA GLY A 74 2.20 1.45 -4.08
C GLY A 74 2.53 0.18 -3.29
N PRO A 75 3.33 -0.75 -3.84
CA PRO A 75 3.68 -2.02 -3.19
C PRO A 75 4.35 -1.86 -1.82
N ALA A 76 5.13 -0.79 -1.62
CA ALA A 76 5.81 -0.58 -0.34
C ALA A 76 4.82 -0.36 0.81
N LYS A 77 3.71 0.36 0.57
CA LYS A 77 2.65 0.54 1.58
C LYS A 77 1.99 -0.79 1.96
N ALA A 78 1.72 -1.63 0.95
CA ALA A 78 1.14 -2.96 1.18
C ALA A 78 2.08 -3.85 2.00
N LEU A 79 3.36 -3.90 1.64
CA LEU A 79 4.36 -4.69 2.35
C LEU A 79 4.57 -4.19 3.79
N LEU A 80 4.62 -2.88 4.01
CA LEU A 80 4.69 -2.29 5.36
C LEU A 80 3.46 -2.60 6.20
N CYS A 81 2.27 -2.64 5.59
CA CYS A 81 1.04 -3.05 6.27
C CYS A 81 1.09 -4.54 6.66
N ILE A 82 1.61 -5.40 5.79
CA ILE A 82 1.82 -6.82 6.09
C ILE A 82 2.84 -6.97 7.22
N ALA A 83 3.99 -6.29 7.13
CA ALA A 83 5.03 -6.31 8.17
C ALA A 83 4.51 -5.79 9.53
N SER A 84 3.60 -4.82 9.52
CA SER A 84 2.94 -4.33 10.73
C SER A 84 1.96 -5.33 11.34
N LYS A 85 1.23 -6.10 10.52
CA LYS A 85 0.19 -7.03 10.99
C LYS A 85 0.72 -8.42 11.30
N ASN A 86 1.62 -8.93 10.47
CA ASN A 86 2.26 -10.23 10.63
C ASN A 86 3.77 -10.15 10.34
N PRO A 87 4.54 -9.62 11.32
CA PRO A 87 6.01 -9.56 11.25
C PRO A 87 6.69 -10.88 10.87
N LYS A 88 6.18 -12.01 11.41
CA LYS A 88 6.77 -13.34 11.21
C LYS A 88 6.63 -13.83 9.77
N ALA A 89 5.47 -13.63 9.15
CA ALA A 89 5.25 -14.03 7.77
C ALA A 89 6.21 -13.33 6.79
N VAL A 90 6.57 -12.07 7.05
CA VAL A 90 7.55 -11.35 6.25
C VAL A 90 8.95 -11.94 6.41
N LEU A 91 9.35 -12.24 7.65
CA LEU A 91 10.64 -12.88 7.93
C LEU A 91 10.74 -14.27 7.29
N GLU A 92 9.70 -15.09 7.44
CA GLU A 92 9.63 -16.44 6.84
C GLU A 92 9.71 -16.39 5.30
N ALA A 93 8.97 -15.47 4.66
CA ALA A 93 8.93 -15.37 3.20
C ALA A 93 10.25 -14.87 2.59
N LEU A 94 11.07 -14.14 3.34
CA LEU A 94 12.31 -13.53 2.85
C LEU A 94 13.58 -14.29 3.25
N HIS A 95 13.48 -15.19 4.24
CA HIS A 95 14.58 -16.08 4.66
C HIS A 95 14.52 -17.47 3.99
N ALA A 96 13.62 -17.67 3.01
CA ALA A 96 13.51 -18.89 2.20
C ALA A 96 14.53 -18.95 1.06
#